data_AF-A0A527CW14-F1
#
_entry.id   AF-A0A527CW14-F1
#
_cell.length_a   1.000
_cell.length_b   1.000
_cell.length_c   1.000
_cell.angle_alpha   90.00
_cell.angle_beta   90.00
_cell.angle_gamma   90.00
#
_symmetry.space_group_name_H-M   'P 1'
#
loop_
_entity.id
_entity.type
_entity.pdbx_description
1 polymer ?
#
loop_
_entity_poly.entity_id
_entity_poly.type
_entity_poly.pdbx_seq_one_letter_code
_entity_poly.pdbx_strand_id
1 'polypeptide(L)'
;PMATTGQEAVGSMGTDTPISAMSDKSKLLYTYFKQNFAQVTNPPIDPIREELVMSLVSFIGPRPNIFDLVGNSRRKRLEVRQPILTNGDLEKIRSIGHTEDRFDTKTIDITYGSNEGAAGMQGAIDRLCERAEAAVAG
;
A
#
# COMPACT_ATOMS: atom_id res chain seq x y z
N PRO A 1 19.00 -12.69 -1.58
CA PRO A 1 19.53 -11.35 -1.95
C PRO A 1 19.03 -10.25 -1.03
N MET A 2 17.72 -9.95 -1.00
CA MET A 2 17.19 -8.82 -0.21
C MET A 2 17.56 -8.89 1.28
N ALA A 3 17.39 -10.03 1.95
CA ALA A 3 17.73 -10.17 3.37
C ALA A 3 19.24 -10.20 3.66
N THR A 4 20.06 -10.66 2.71
CA THR A 4 21.51 -10.88 2.91
C THR A 4 22.35 -9.67 2.49
N THR A 5 21.98 -9.00 1.40
CA THR A 5 22.75 -7.91 0.77
C THR A 5 21.96 -6.61 0.68
N GLY A 6 20.68 -6.58 1.08
CA GLY A 6 19.84 -5.38 0.98
C GLY A 6 19.50 -4.96 -0.44
N GLN A 7 19.70 -5.85 -1.42
CA GLN A 7 19.49 -5.56 -2.84
C GLN A 7 18.48 -6.53 -3.48
N GLU A 8 17.76 -6.02 -4.47
CA GLU A 8 16.92 -6.84 -5.33
C GLU A 8 17.76 -7.85 -6.11
N ALA A 9 17.12 -8.94 -6.54
CA ALA A 9 17.80 -9.96 -7.31
C ALA A 9 18.09 -9.44 -8.73
N VAL A 10 19.36 -9.48 -9.14
CA VAL A 10 19.76 -9.18 -10.52
C VAL A 10 19.80 -10.48 -11.33
N GLY A 11 19.20 -10.46 -12.51
CA GLY A 11 19.20 -11.57 -13.47
C GLY A 11 19.57 -11.08 -14.88
N SER A 12 19.63 -12.01 -15.83
CA SER A 12 19.91 -11.73 -17.24
C SER A 12 18.88 -12.41 -18.15
N MET A 13 18.88 -12.05 -19.43
CA MET A 13 17.92 -12.48 -20.46
C MET A 13 16.52 -11.88 -20.32
N GLY A 14 15.74 -11.95 -21.39
CA GLY A 14 14.34 -11.52 -21.41
C GLY A 14 13.40 -12.49 -20.69
N THR A 15 12.17 -12.06 -20.43
CA THR A 15 11.14 -12.93 -19.87
C THR A 15 10.45 -13.72 -20.98
N ASP A 16 10.75 -15.02 -21.09
CA ASP A 16 10.18 -15.95 -22.09
C ASP A 16 8.95 -16.73 -21.55
N THR A 17 8.40 -16.31 -20.41
CA THR A 17 7.17 -16.92 -19.88
C THR A 17 5.94 -16.27 -20.51
N PRO A 18 4.84 -17.02 -20.72
CA PRO A 18 3.58 -16.45 -21.17
C PRO A 18 3.15 -15.27 -20.28
N ILE A 19 2.48 -14.29 -20.90
CA ILE A 19 1.81 -13.23 -20.15
C ILE A 19 0.80 -13.85 -19.18
N SER A 20 0.55 -13.21 -18.04
CA SER A 20 -0.22 -13.82 -16.95
C SER A 20 -1.61 -14.30 -17.38
N ALA A 21 -2.27 -13.59 -18.30
CA ALA A 21 -3.58 -13.96 -18.84
C ALA A 21 -3.56 -15.22 -19.74
N MET A 22 -2.40 -15.61 -20.26
CA MET A 22 -2.22 -16.77 -21.15
C MET A 22 -1.49 -17.94 -20.46
N SER A 23 -1.25 -17.86 -19.15
CA SER A 23 -0.51 -18.91 -18.46
C SER A 23 -1.46 -19.99 -17.97
N ASP A 24 -1.10 -21.26 -18.21
CA ASP A 24 -1.80 -22.42 -17.64
C ASP A 24 -1.51 -22.65 -16.15
N LYS A 25 -0.72 -21.78 -15.52
CA LYS A 25 -0.35 -21.84 -14.10
C LYS A 25 -0.98 -20.67 -13.36
N SER A 26 -1.35 -20.90 -12.10
CA SER A 26 -1.81 -19.82 -11.22
C SER A 26 -0.77 -18.69 -11.13
N LYS A 27 -1.23 -17.45 -11.29
CA LYS A 27 -0.42 -16.24 -11.25
C LYS A 27 -0.90 -15.31 -10.16
N LEU A 28 0.04 -14.61 -9.54
CA LEU A 28 -0.26 -13.60 -8.52
C LEU A 28 -0.84 -12.34 -9.18
N LEU A 29 -1.76 -11.67 -8.50
CA LEU A 29 -2.52 -10.53 -9.04
C LEU A 29 -1.62 -9.41 -9.57
N TYR A 30 -0.53 -9.10 -8.86
CA TYR A 30 0.39 -8.02 -9.27
C TYR A 30 1.07 -8.28 -10.62
N THR A 31 1.13 -9.52 -11.11
CA THR A 31 1.77 -9.85 -12.39
C THR A 31 0.98 -9.37 -13.60
N TYR A 32 -0.32 -9.11 -13.42
CA TYR A 32 -1.21 -8.56 -14.44
C TYR A 32 -1.02 -7.05 -14.63
N PHE A 33 -0.49 -6.36 -13.63
CA PHE A 33 -0.17 -4.93 -13.71
C PHE A 33 1.26 -4.75 -14.22
N LYS A 34 1.42 -3.85 -15.20
CA LYS A 34 2.75 -3.48 -15.73
C LYS A 34 3.09 -2.08 -15.26
N GLN A 35 4.37 -1.88 -14.89
CA GLN A 35 4.86 -0.58 -14.47
C GLN A 35 4.87 0.36 -15.67
N ASN A 36 4.23 1.51 -15.52
CA ASN A 36 4.33 2.58 -16.51
C ASN A 36 5.71 3.24 -16.38
N PHE A 37 6.27 3.66 -17.51
CA PHE A 37 7.50 4.45 -17.56
C PHE A 37 7.30 5.64 -18.49
N ALA A 38 8.07 6.70 -18.24
CA ALA A 38 8.05 7.90 -19.06
C ALA A 38 8.96 7.73 -20.28
N GLN A 39 8.48 8.17 -21.44
CA GLN A 39 9.28 8.20 -22.67
C GLN A 39 8.97 9.48 -23.45
N VAL A 40 10.03 10.17 -23.91
CA VAL A 40 9.99 11.42 -24.70
C VAL A 40 9.42 12.64 -23.97
N THR A 41 8.20 12.55 -23.42
CA THR A 41 7.46 13.70 -22.87
C THR A 41 8.05 14.24 -21.57
N ASN A 42 8.69 13.39 -20.79
CA ASN A 42 9.36 13.74 -19.54
C ASN A 42 10.48 12.74 -19.26
N PRO A 43 11.69 13.19 -18.86
CA PRO A 43 12.81 12.29 -18.56
C PRO A 43 12.58 11.54 -17.24
N PRO A 44 13.02 10.26 -17.11
CA PRO A 44 13.09 9.58 -15.83
C PRO A 44 14.18 10.19 -14.93
N ILE A 45 13.99 10.11 -13.61
CA ILE A 45 14.95 10.58 -12.59
C ILE A 45 15.88 9.41 -12.21
N ASP A 46 17.18 9.68 -12.01
CA ASP A 46 18.12 8.67 -11.51
C ASP A 46 17.90 8.41 -9.99
N PRO A 47 17.40 7.24 -9.57
CA PRO A 47 17.03 7.00 -8.18
C PRO A 47 18.23 6.89 -7.22
N ILE A 48 19.46 6.80 -7.75
CA ILE A 48 20.69 6.70 -6.94
C ILE A 48 21.42 8.04 -6.92
N ARG A 49 21.62 8.65 -8.09
CA ARG A 49 22.37 9.92 -8.19
C ARG A 49 21.55 11.12 -7.78
N GLU A 50 20.22 11.06 -7.93
CA GLU A 50 19.29 12.14 -7.63
C GLU A 50 18.38 11.79 -6.44
N GLU A 51 18.81 10.89 -5.55
CA GLU A 51 18.02 10.47 -4.38
C GLU A 51 17.57 11.66 -3.52
N LEU A 52 18.39 12.71 -3.42
CA LEU A 52 18.11 13.90 -2.61
C LEU A 52 16.83 14.64 -3.02
N VAL A 53 16.39 14.54 -4.28
CA VAL A 53 15.16 15.18 -4.76
C VAL A 53 13.93 14.27 -4.68
N MET A 54 14.11 13.03 -4.20
CA MET A 54 13.05 12.05 -4.02
C MET A 54 12.73 11.87 -2.52
N SER A 55 11.49 11.44 -2.22
CA SER A 55 11.09 11.13 -0.85
C SER A 55 10.04 10.04 -0.81
N LEU A 56 10.19 9.12 0.13
CA LEU A 56 9.20 8.08 0.46
C LEU A 56 8.36 8.44 1.70
N VAL A 57 8.56 9.63 2.26
CA VAL A 57 7.82 10.08 3.45
C VAL A 57 6.33 10.03 3.16
N SER A 58 5.61 9.31 4.01
CA SER A 58 4.19 9.07 3.87
C SER A 58 3.45 9.55 5.12
N PHE A 59 2.23 10.03 4.93
CA PHE A 59 1.38 10.50 6.03
C PHE A 59 0.15 9.61 6.18
N ILE A 60 -0.10 9.11 7.38
CA ILE A 60 -1.26 8.29 7.73
C ILE A 60 -2.23 9.14 8.57
N GLY A 61 -3.50 9.18 8.16
CA GLY A 61 -4.56 9.94 8.82
C GLY A 61 -5.40 10.78 7.85
N PRO A 62 -6.31 11.62 8.36
CA PRO A 62 -7.25 12.37 7.53
C PRO A 62 -6.52 13.35 6.60
N ARG A 63 -6.97 13.44 5.35
CA ARG A 63 -6.41 14.37 4.37
C ARG A 63 -6.70 15.83 4.79
N PRO A 64 -5.69 16.71 4.81
CA PRO A 64 -5.89 18.10 5.21
C PRO A 64 -6.71 18.88 4.17
N ASN A 65 -7.49 19.86 4.64
CA ASN A 65 -8.15 20.82 3.77
C ASN A 65 -7.18 21.96 3.42
N ILE A 66 -6.70 22.04 2.19
CA ILE A 66 -5.67 23.02 1.79
C ILE A 66 -6.08 24.50 1.96
N PHE A 67 -7.38 24.79 2.11
CA PHE A 67 -7.88 26.16 2.34
C PHE A 67 -8.02 26.51 3.83
N ASP A 68 -7.98 25.53 4.74
CA ASP A 68 -8.17 25.73 6.18
C ASP A 68 -6.89 25.43 6.96
N LEU A 69 -5.99 26.42 7.00
CA LEU A 69 -4.71 26.32 7.69
C LEU A 69 -4.89 26.18 9.22
N VAL A 70 -5.89 26.86 9.78
CA VAL A 70 -6.13 26.86 11.24
C VAL A 70 -6.73 25.52 11.68
N GLY A 71 -7.71 24.98 10.97
CA GLY A 71 -8.28 23.67 11.28
C GLY A 71 -7.28 22.53 11.08
N ASN A 72 -6.47 22.57 10.02
CA ASN A 72 -5.43 21.57 9.80
C ASN A 72 -4.38 21.54 10.92
N SER A 73 -4.00 22.71 11.48
CA SER A 73 -3.03 22.77 12.58
C SER A 73 -3.49 22.01 13.83
N ARG A 74 -4.79 21.75 13.96
CA ARG A 74 -5.38 21.04 15.10
C ARG A 74 -5.50 19.53 14.86
N ARG A 75 -5.40 19.06 13.61
CA ARG A 75 -5.51 17.64 13.25
C ARG A 75 -4.13 16.99 13.18
N LYS A 76 -3.90 16.00 14.04
CA LYS A 76 -2.65 15.21 14.04
C LYS A 76 -2.68 14.19 12.89
N ARG A 77 -1.52 13.90 12.34
CA ARG A 77 -1.27 12.81 11.37
C ARG A 77 0.02 12.11 11.76
N LEU A 78 0.15 10.85 11.38
CA LEU A 78 1.38 10.10 11.58
C LEU A 78 2.27 10.27 10.36
N GLU A 79 3.47 10.75 10.58
CA GLU A 79 4.52 10.79 9.57
C GLU A 79 5.34 9.51 9.67
N VAL A 80 5.46 8.78 8.56
CA VAL A 80 6.34 7.62 8.45
C VAL A 80 7.38 7.89 7.38
N ARG A 81 8.62 7.45 7.62
CA ARG A 81 9.75 7.71 6.71
C ARG A 81 9.60 7.00 5.36
N GLN A 82 8.88 5.87 5.34
CA GLN A 82 8.63 5.06 4.16
C GLN A 82 7.33 4.26 4.34
N PRO A 83 6.72 3.76 3.25
CA PRO A 83 5.49 2.98 3.32
C PRO A 83 5.69 1.54 3.84
N ILE A 84 6.93 1.07 3.95
CA ILE A 84 7.24 -0.27 4.47
C ILE A 84 7.41 -0.21 5.98
N LEU A 85 6.56 -0.93 6.69
CA LEU A 85 6.53 -0.96 8.15
C LEU A 85 6.96 -2.33 8.68
N THR A 86 7.70 -2.32 9.79
CA THR A 86 7.98 -3.55 10.53
C THR A 86 6.74 -3.98 11.31
N ASN A 87 6.71 -5.24 11.78
CA ASN A 87 5.64 -5.71 12.65
C ASN A 87 5.49 -4.85 13.91
N GLY A 88 6.62 -4.41 14.50
CA GLY A 88 6.59 -3.55 15.67
C GLY A 88 6.00 -2.17 15.37
N ASP A 89 6.27 -1.59 14.20
CA ASP A 89 5.69 -0.31 13.79
C ASP A 89 4.20 -0.43 13.48
N LEU A 90 3.76 -1.55 12.89
CA LEU A 90 2.35 -1.83 12.66
C LEU A 90 1.56 -1.95 13.98
N GLU A 91 2.12 -2.64 14.99
CA GLU A 91 1.48 -2.76 16.30
C GLU A 91 1.41 -1.43 17.06
N LYS A 92 2.41 -0.54 16.90
CA LYS A 92 2.31 0.84 17.41
C LYS A 92 1.14 1.59 16.78
N ILE A 93 0.89 1.40 15.48
CA ILE A 93 -0.25 2.03 14.81
C ILE A 93 -1.55 1.44 15.33
N ARG A 94 -1.67 0.11 15.45
CA ARG A 94 -2.89 -0.55 15.96
C ARG A 94 -3.25 -0.15 17.40
N SER A 95 -2.25 0.14 18.23
CA SER A 95 -2.45 0.50 19.64
C SER A 95 -2.49 2.01 19.91
N ILE A 96 -2.40 2.84 18.87
CA ILE A 96 -2.24 4.28 19.04
C ILE A 96 -3.42 4.95 19.73
N GLY A 97 -4.64 4.45 19.52
CA GLY A 97 -5.85 4.96 20.17
C GLY A 97 -5.85 4.79 21.69
N HIS A 98 -4.99 3.94 22.26
CA HIS A 98 -4.79 3.85 23.71
C HIS A 98 -3.88 4.96 24.27
N THR A 99 -3.06 5.57 23.40
CA THR A 99 -2.11 6.63 23.79
C THR A 99 -2.64 8.02 23.43
N GLU A 100 -3.37 8.13 22.32
CA GLU A 100 -3.85 9.40 21.77
C GLU A 100 -5.30 9.27 21.29
N ASP A 101 -6.23 9.87 22.02
CA ASP A 101 -7.68 9.83 21.76
C ASP A 101 -8.10 10.36 20.37
N ARG A 102 -7.19 11.06 19.67
CA ARG A 102 -7.46 11.65 18.35
C ARG A 102 -7.29 10.66 17.19
N PHE A 103 -6.77 9.46 17.46
CA PHE A 103 -6.60 8.43 16.45
C PHE A 103 -7.51 7.25 16.77
N ASP A 104 -8.35 6.86 15.82
CA ASP A 104 -9.08 5.60 15.85
C ASP A 104 -8.54 4.69 14.74
N THR A 105 -8.25 3.44 15.09
CA THR A 105 -7.70 2.45 14.17
C THR A 105 -8.54 1.20 14.21
N LYS A 106 -8.97 0.72 13.03
CA LYS A 106 -9.73 -0.51 12.87
C LYS A 106 -8.93 -1.51 12.04
N THR A 107 -8.93 -2.77 12.46
CA THR A 107 -8.42 -3.88 11.65
C THR A 107 -9.59 -4.54 10.94
N ILE A 108 -9.55 -4.57 9.61
CA ILE A 108 -10.59 -5.17 8.78
C ILE A 108 -10.09 -6.48 8.21
N ASP A 109 -10.87 -7.53 8.42
CA ASP A 109 -10.59 -8.87 7.90
C ASP A 109 -10.89 -8.92 6.40
N ILE A 110 -9.90 -9.30 5.59
CA ILE A 110 -9.97 -9.41 4.13
C ILE A 110 -10.15 -10.86 3.65
N THR A 111 -10.37 -11.80 4.57
CA THR A 111 -10.54 -13.23 4.25
C THR A 111 -12.01 -13.59 3.98
N TYR A 112 -12.22 -14.74 3.34
CA TYR A 112 -13.54 -15.31 3.10
C TYR A 112 -13.50 -16.84 3.14
N GLY A 113 -14.67 -17.48 3.24
CA GLY A 113 -14.77 -18.93 3.44
C GLY A 113 -14.20 -19.72 2.27
N SER A 114 -13.27 -20.63 2.53
CA SER A 114 -12.70 -21.51 1.51
C SER A 114 -13.73 -22.43 0.85
N ASN A 115 -14.81 -22.74 1.58
CA ASN A 115 -15.96 -23.51 1.10
C ASN A 115 -16.81 -22.78 0.04
N GLU A 116 -16.74 -21.44 -0.03
CA GLU A 116 -17.48 -20.64 -1.01
C GLU A 116 -16.78 -20.63 -2.39
N GLY A 117 -15.50 -21.04 -2.43
CA GLY A 117 -14.68 -21.04 -3.64
C GLY A 117 -14.63 -19.67 -4.33
N ALA A 118 -14.37 -19.65 -5.63
CA ALA A 118 -14.28 -18.39 -6.39
C ALA A 118 -15.59 -17.58 -6.38
N ALA A 119 -16.75 -18.24 -6.24
CA ALA A 119 -18.05 -17.57 -6.21
C ALA A 119 -18.24 -16.68 -4.97
N GLY A 120 -17.57 -17.00 -3.85
CA GLY A 120 -17.62 -16.19 -2.62
C GLY A 120 -16.86 -14.86 -2.70
N MET A 121 -15.93 -14.72 -3.65
CA MET A 121 -15.03 -13.56 -3.73
C MET A 121 -15.81 -12.25 -3.91
N GLN A 122 -16.83 -12.22 -4.77
CA GLN A 122 -17.58 -10.99 -5.04
C GLN A 122 -18.26 -10.48 -3.75
N GLY A 123 -19.00 -11.36 -3.06
CA GLY A 123 -19.64 -11.00 -1.80
C GLY A 123 -18.65 -10.67 -0.69
N ALA A 124 -17.45 -11.25 -0.70
CA ALA A 124 -16.40 -10.90 0.25
C ALA A 124 -15.87 -9.48 0.02
N ILE A 125 -15.67 -9.07 -1.24
CA ILE A 125 -15.26 -7.70 -1.60
C ILE A 125 -16.36 -6.71 -1.20
N ASP A 126 -17.62 -7.01 -1.49
CA ASP A 126 -18.74 -6.13 -1.16
C ASP A 126 -18.83 -5.90 0.37
N ARG A 127 -18.76 -6.98 1.17
CA ARG A 127 -18.72 -6.89 2.63
C ARG A 127 -17.49 -6.14 3.15
N LEU A 128 -16.35 -6.29 2.49
CA LEU A 128 -15.13 -5.58 2.86
C LEU A 128 -15.29 -4.06 2.68
N CYS A 129 -15.88 -3.64 1.55
CA CYS A 129 -16.19 -2.24 1.28
C CYS A 129 -17.17 -1.68 2.32
N GLU A 130 -18.28 -2.38 2.59
CA GLU A 130 -19.28 -1.97 3.60
C GLU A 130 -18.66 -1.79 5.00
N ARG A 131 -17.81 -2.74 5.41
CA ARG A 131 -17.11 -2.66 6.71
C ARG A 131 -16.13 -1.50 6.77
N ALA A 132 -15.45 -1.20 5.65
CA ALA A 132 -14.54 -0.07 5.58
C ALA A 132 -15.28 1.27 5.65
N GLU A 133 -16.41 1.40 4.97
CA GLU A 133 -17.26 2.60 5.04
C GLU A 133 -17.81 2.82 6.46
N ALA A 134 -18.38 1.77 7.06
CA ALA A 134 -18.90 1.82 8.42
C ALA A 134 -17.81 2.20 9.45
N ALA A 135 -16.58 1.71 9.26
CA ALA A 135 -15.44 2.01 10.13
C ALA A 135 -14.96 3.48 10.05
N VAL A 136 -15.27 4.20 8.97
CA VAL A 136 -14.88 5.61 8.78
C VAL A 136 -16.02 6.56 9.16
N ALA A 137 -17.27 6.13 9.03
CA ALA A 137 -18.45 6.93 9.35
C ALA A 137 -18.79 6.97 10.85
N GLY A 138 -18.46 5.91 11.60
CA GLY A 138 -18.62 5.84 13.05
C GLY A 138 -17.52 6.56 13.81
#